data_AF-A0A6M1U438-F1
#
_entry.id   AF-A0A6M1U438-F1
#
_cell.length_a   1.000
_cell.length_b   1.000
_cell.length_c   1.000
_cell.angle_alpha   90.00
_cell.angle_beta   90.00
_cell.angle_gamma   90.00
#
_symmetry.space_group_name_H-M   'P 1'
#
loop_
_entity.id
_entity.type
_entity.pdbx_description
1 polymer ?
#
loop_
_entity_poly.entity_id
_entity_poly.type
_entity_poly.pdbx_seq_one_letter_code
_entity_poly.pdbx_strand_id
1 'polypeptide(L)'
;MSAASNYTEELILKILLNGMAFTPPAQVYLALFTSDPTDAGVGNEVTGGAYARQQIGFDVPVNGTTQNSADILFPISTTDWGTITHYGIYDALTGGNLLIHGQWSASKTIPAGGQFKVPRGYLTVTVS
;
A
#
# COMPACT_ATOMS: atom_id res chain seq x y z
N MET A 1 11.14 -4.58 -3.93
CA MET A 1 11.56 -3.66 -2.84
C MET A 1 10.52 -2.56 -2.76
N SER A 2 10.22 -2.04 -1.56
CA SER A 2 9.34 -0.88 -1.39
C SER A 2 10.13 0.43 -1.54
N ALA A 3 9.44 1.49 -1.95
CA ALA A 3 9.98 2.84 -2.04
C ALA A 3 8.99 3.86 -1.45
N ALA A 4 9.51 4.95 -0.91
CA ALA A 4 8.70 6.09 -0.47
C ALA A 4 8.18 6.85 -1.71
N SER A 5 6.99 7.42 -1.63
CA SER A 5 6.51 8.34 -2.67
C SER A 5 7.19 9.70 -2.58
N ASN A 6 7.10 10.50 -3.64
CA ASN A 6 7.53 11.91 -3.65
C ASN A 6 6.89 12.69 -2.48
N TYR A 7 5.63 12.39 -2.16
CA TYR A 7 4.93 12.99 -1.03
C TYR A 7 5.61 12.69 0.30
N THR A 8 5.94 11.41 0.54
CA THR A 8 6.57 10.97 1.78
C THR A 8 7.99 11.51 1.91
N GLU A 9 8.76 11.54 0.82
CA GLU A 9 10.11 12.10 0.82
C GLU A 9 10.11 13.58 1.23
N GLU A 10 9.25 14.40 0.61
CA GLU A 10 9.11 15.80 0.99
C GLU A 10 8.64 15.98 2.43
N LEU A 11 7.68 15.15 2.87
CA LEU A 11 7.12 15.21 4.21
C LEU A 11 8.20 14.90 5.26
N ILE A 12 9.02 13.87 5.03
CA ILE A 12 10.13 13.51 5.93
C ILE A 12 11.13 14.67 6.02
N LEU A 13 11.48 15.33 4.90
CA LEU A 13 12.38 16.49 4.92
C LEU A 13 11.77 17.68 5.68
N LYS A 14 10.46 17.93 5.54
CA LYS A 14 9.76 18.99 6.29
C LYS A 14 9.76 18.70 7.79
N ILE A 15 9.54 17.45 8.20
CA ILE A 15 9.55 17.04 9.61
C ILE A 15 10.97 17.14 10.19
N LEU A 16 11.95 16.49 9.55
CA LEU A 16 13.29 16.34 10.12
C LEU A 16 14.15 17.60 10.04
N LEU A 17 14.08 18.34 8.92
CA LEU A 17 14.97 19.47 8.66
C LEU A 17 14.34 20.82 8.98
N ASN A 18 13.02 20.93 8.89
CA ASN A 18 12.30 22.19 9.10
C ASN A 18 11.47 22.21 10.39
N GLY A 19 11.49 21.13 11.17
CA GLY A 19 10.78 21.06 12.46
C GLY A 19 9.26 21.14 12.32
N MET A 20 8.70 20.76 11.17
CA MET A 20 7.25 20.74 10.97
C MET A 20 6.62 19.75 11.96
N ALA A 21 5.68 20.24 12.77
CA ALA A 21 4.84 19.36 13.59
C ALA A 21 3.99 18.48 12.66
N PHE A 22 4.06 17.17 12.85
CA PHE A 22 3.32 16.20 12.04
C PHE A 22 2.55 15.24 12.94
N THR A 23 1.27 15.06 12.65
CA THR A 23 0.44 14.02 13.26
C THR A 23 0.26 12.91 12.24
N PRO A 24 0.79 11.70 12.49
CA PRO A 24 0.63 10.58 11.57
C PRO A 24 -0.86 10.20 11.42
N PRO A 25 -1.27 9.70 10.25
CA PRO A 25 -2.63 9.24 10.04
C PRO A 25 -2.93 8.09 11.02
N ALA A 26 -4.13 8.09 11.61
CA ALA A 26 -4.53 7.08 12.58
C ALA A 26 -4.62 5.67 11.98
N GLN A 27 -4.80 5.59 10.65
CA GLN A 27 -4.91 4.36 9.89
C GLN A 27 -4.22 4.56 8.53
N VAL A 28 -3.66 3.49 8.01
CA VAL A 28 -3.18 3.44 6.62
C VAL A 28 -3.87 2.29 5.90
N TYR A 29 -3.89 2.37 4.57
CA TYR A 29 -4.70 1.49 3.73
C TYR A 29 -3.85 0.87 2.63
N LEU A 30 -3.96 -0.45 2.47
CA LEU A 30 -3.35 -1.19 1.39
C LEU A 30 -4.22 -1.12 0.14
N ALA A 31 -3.63 -0.63 -0.94
CA ALA A 31 -4.18 -0.57 -2.28
C ALA A 31 -3.48 -1.59 -3.20
N LEU A 32 -4.23 -2.18 -4.13
CA LEU A 32 -3.74 -3.13 -5.12
C LEU A 32 -3.62 -2.47 -6.49
N PHE A 33 -2.52 -2.72 -7.19
CA PHE A 33 -2.22 -2.12 -8.48
C PHE A 33 -1.93 -3.17 -9.55
N THR A 34 -2.38 -2.89 -10.77
CA THR A 34 -2.07 -3.70 -11.96
C THR A 34 -0.84 -3.20 -12.73
N SER A 35 -0.40 -1.97 -12.45
CA SER A 35 0.85 -1.39 -12.95
C SER A 35 1.65 -0.74 -11.82
N ASP A 36 2.89 -0.34 -12.10
CA ASP A 36 3.71 0.39 -11.12
C ASP A 36 3.05 1.75 -10.77
N PRO A 37 2.76 2.04 -9.48
CA PRO A 37 2.32 3.36 -9.04
C PRO A 37 3.38 4.44 -9.22
N THR A 38 4.67 4.09 -9.25
CA THR A 38 5.82 5.01 -9.18
C THR A 38 5.79 5.90 -7.94
N ASP A 39 6.84 6.69 -7.72
CA ASP A 39 6.89 7.64 -6.61
C ASP A 39 5.84 8.76 -6.75
N ALA A 40 5.31 8.98 -7.96
CA ALA A 40 4.28 9.96 -8.24
C ALA A 40 2.84 9.46 -8.05
N GLY A 41 2.63 8.17 -7.80
CA GLY A 41 1.28 7.59 -7.61
C GLY A 41 0.41 7.57 -8.87
N VAL A 42 1.00 7.43 -10.06
CA VAL A 42 0.32 7.48 -11.37
C VAL A 42 -0.08 6.11 -11.94
N GLY A 43 0.12 5.03 -11.19
CA GLY A 43 -0.23 3.67 -11.64
C GLY A 43 -1.72 3.36 -11.59
N ASN A 44 -2.09 2.23 -12.19
CA ASN A 44 -3.47 1.76 -12.25
C ASN A 44 -3.83 0.99 -10.99
N GLU A 45 -4.48 1.67 -10.04
CA GLU A 45 -5.15 1.02 -8.92
C GLU A 45 -6.35 0.21 -9.43
N VAL A 46 -6.61 -0.95 -8.82
CA VAL A 46 -7.84 -1.70 -9.08
C VAL A 46 -9.05 -0.81 -8.74
N THR A 47 -10.08 -0.84 -9.59
CA THR A 47 -11.33 -0.13 -9.36
C THR A 47 -12.51 -0.99 -9.77
N GLY A 48 -13.68 -0.77 -9.16
CA GLY A 48 -14.89 -1.55 -9.44
C GLY A 48 -14.83 -2.97 -8.86
N GLY A 49 -15.78 -3.83 -9.25
CA GLY A 49 -15.73 -5.25 -8.88
C GLY A 49 -15.78 -5.55 -7.37
N ALA A 50 -16.43 -4.70 -6.57
CA ALA A 50 -16.42 -4.71 -5.09
C ALA A 50 -15.06 -4.44 -4.42
N TYR A 51 -14.05 -4.01 -5.19
CA TYR A 51 -12.76 -3.62 -4.63
C TYR A 51 -12.89 -2.39 -3.73
N ALA A 52 -12.22 -2.45 -2.59
CA ALA A 52 -11.93 -1.33 -1.70
C ALA A 52 -10.55 -1.55 -1.07
N ARG A 53 -9.80 -0.46 -0.84
CA ARG A 53 -8.56 -0.53 -0.06
C ARG A 53 -8.85 -1.09 1.32
N GLN A 54 -7.92 -1.86 1.86
CA GLN A 54 -8.08 -2.47 3.18
C GLN A 54 -7.22 -1.76 4.20
N GLN A 55 -7.77 -1.48 5.38
CA GLN A 55 -6.96 -0.97 6.49
C GLN A 55 -5.84 -1.96 6.79
N ILE A 56 -4.62 -1.46 6.97
CA ILE A 56 -3.45 -2.27 7.28
C ILE A 56 -2.72 -1.70 8.48
N GLY A 57 -2.30 -2.59 9.37
CA GLY A 57 -1.40 -2.28 10.48
C GLY A 57 -0.02 -2.87 10.24
N PHE A 58 0.98 -2.27 10.86
CA PHE A 58 2.38 -2.71 10.78
C PHE A 58 2.93 -2.99 12.18
N ASP A 59 3.84 -3.95 12.27
CA ASP A 59 4.63 -4.18 13.47
C ASP A 59 5.63 -3.02 13.71
N VAL A 60 6.20 -2.94 14.91
CA VAL A 60 7.22 -1.93 15.21
C VAL A 60 8.43 -2.17 14.30
N PRO A 61 8.92 -1.16 13.56
CA PRO A 61 10.05 -1.34 12.65
C PRO A 61 11.34 -1.66 13.40
N VAL A 62 12.15 -2.54 12.82
CA VAL A 62 13.49 -2.88 13.29
C VAL A 62 14.45 -2.73 12.11
N ASN A 63 15.55 -1.98 12.30
CA ASN A 63 16.56 -1.73 11.25
C ASN A 63 15.97 -1.22 9.92
N GLY A 64 15.00 -0.30 10.00
CA GLY A 64 14.36 0.31 8.82
C GLY A 64 13.34 -0.59 8.10
N THR A 65 13.01 -1.76 8.67
CA THR A 65 12.07 -2.72 8.07
C THR A 65 10.90 -3.01 9.00
N THR A 66 9.71 -3.14 8.45
CA THR A 66 8.48 -3.57 9.14
C THR A 66 7.67 -4.54 8.27
N GLN A 67 6.70 -5.21 8.88
CA GLN A 67 5.78 -6.12 8.22
C GLN A 67 4.34 -5.89 8.66
N ASN A 68 3.38 -6.34 7.86
CA ASN A 68 1.98 -6.27 8.23
C ASN A 68 1.67 -7.13 9.47
N SER A 69 1.01 -6.53 10.46
CA SER A 69 0.81 -7.13 11.78
C SER A 69 -0.38 -8.09 11.87
N ALA A 70 -1.23 -8.14 10.84
CA ALA A 70 -2.41 -9.00 10.76
C ALA A 70 -2.68 -9.46 9.33
N ASP A 71 -3.51 -10.50 9.21
CA ASP A 71 -4.07 -10.95 7.93
C ASP A 71 -4.97 -9.85 7.34
N ILE A 72 -4.71 -9.49 6.07
CA ILE A 72 -5.53 -8.56 5.31
C ILE A 72 -6.30 -9.34 4.26
N LEU A 73 -7.62 -9.20 4.29
CA LEU A 73 -8.53 -9.89 3.38
C LEU A 73 -9.28 -8.88 2.55
N PHE A 74 -9.09 -8.91 1.23
CA PHE A 74 -9.87 -8.09 0.31
C PHE A 74 -11.26 -8.70 0.08
N PRO A 75 -12.25 -7.90 -0.35
CA PRO A 75 -13.56 -8.42 -0.77
C PRO A 75 -13.43 -9.50 -1.84
N ILE A 76 -14.46 -10.34 -1.98
CA ILE A 76 -14.56 -11.25 -3.12
C ILE A 76 -14.86 -10.41 -4.35
N SER A 77 -14.09 -10.61 -5.42
CA SER A 77 -14.23 -9.85 -6.65
C SER A 77 -15.58 -10.18 -7.33
N THR A 78 -16.34 -9.16 -7.68
CA THR A 78 -17.58 -9.34 -8.48
C THR A 78 -17.33 -9.24 -9.98
N THR A 79 -16.15 -8.74 -10.37
CA THR A 79 -15.64 -8.68 -11.75
C THR A 79 -14.15 -9.02 -11.74
N ASP A 80 -13.55 -9.23 -12.91
CA ASP A 80 -12.10 -9.41 -13.01
C ASP A 80 -11.37 -8.14 -12.52
N TRP A 81 -10.46 -8.31 -11.56
CA TRP A 81 -9.56 -7.23 -11.11
C TRP A 81 -8.23 -7.22 -11.87
N GLY A 82 -7.99 -8.24 -12.70
CA GLY A 82 -6.77 -8.39 -13.49
C GLY A 82 -5.60 -8.94 -12.68
N THR A 83 -4.39 -8.70 -13.18
CA THR A 83 -3.14 -9.18 -12.58
C THR A 83 -2.57 -8.13 -11.64
N ILE A 84 -2.60 -8.43 -10.35
CA ILE A 84 -2.03 -7.58 -9.30
C ILE A 84 -0.53 -7.76 -9.29
N THR A 85 0.20 -6.69 -9.54
CA THR A 85 1.67 -6.66 -9.69
C THR A 85 2.33 -5.81 -8.61
N HIS A 86 1.66 -4.73 -8.20
CA HIS A 86 2.18 -3.76 -7.23
C HIS A 86 1.17 -3.50 -6.11
N TYR A 87 1.65 -2.82 -5.07
CA TYR A 87 0.86 -2.31 -3.98
C TYR A 87 1.21 -0.85 -3.70
N GLY A 88 0.26 -0.15 -3.09
CA GLY A 88 0.46 1.16 -2.50
C GLY A 88 -0.11 1.20 -1.08
N ILE A 89 0.51 1.96 -0.20
CA ILE A 89 0.04 2.26 1.14
C ILE A 89 -0.42 3.70 1.13
N TYR A 90 -1.69 3.94 1.45
CA TYR A 90 -2.31 5.27 1.46
C TYR A 90 -2.69 5.71 2.87
N ASP A 91 -2.75 7.01 3.08
CA ASP A 91 -3.25 7.62 4.32
C ASP A 91 -4.79 7.67 4.42
N ALA A 92 -5.51 7.30 3.35
CA ALA A 92 -6.97 7.31 3.29
C ALA A 92 -7.57 6.12 2.53
N LEU A 93 -8.80 5.76 2.90
CA LEU A 93 -9.59 4.70 2.25
C LEU A 93 -9.91 5.02 0.79
N THR A 94 -10.15 6.30 0.49
CA THR A 94 -10.44 6.83 -0.86
C THR A 94 -9.70 8.15 -1.05
N GLY A 95 -9.02 8.33 -2.19
CA GLY A 95 -8.16 9.49 -2.41
C GLY A 95 -6.91 9.45 -1.52
N GLY A 96 -6.57 10.58 -0.91
CA GLY A 96 -5.41 10.68 -0.03
C GLY A 96 -4.06 10.65 -0.76
N ASN A 97 -2.99 10.51 0.00
CA ASN A 97 -1.62 10.49 -0.50
C ASN A 97 -1.08 9.06 -0.49
N LEU A 98 -0.39 8.69 -1.58
CA LEU A 98 0.44 7.51 -1.58
C LEU A 98 1.61 7.77 -0.62
N LEU A 99 1.83 6.85 0.32
CA LEU A 99 2.92 6.95 1.30
C LEU A 99 4.12 6.13 0.86
N ILE A 100 3.87 4.84 0.60
CA ILE A 100 4.88 3.85 0.24
C ILE A 100 4.28 2.97 -0.84
N HIS A 101 5.08 2.53 -1.79
CA HIS A 101 4.66 1.56 -2.79
C HIS A 101 5.72 0.49 -3.00
N GLY A 102 5.38 -0.53 -3.76
CA GLY A 102 6.33 -1.55 -4.16
C GLY A 102 5.71 -2.64 -5.00
N GLN A 103 6.57 -3.50 -5.52
CA GLN A 103 6.16 -4.68 -6.29
C GLN A 103 5.95 -5.88 -5.37
N TRP A 104 4.94 -6.70 -5.66
CA TRP A 104 4.76 -8.01 -5.03
C TRP A 104 5.83 -9.00 -5.52
N SER A 105 6.30 -9.88 -4.64
CA SER A 105 7.25 -10.95 -4.99
C SER A 105 6.71 -11.91 -6.04
N ALA A 106 5.39 -12.10 -6.07
CA ALA A 106 4.68 -12.85 -7.08
C ALA A 106 3.42 -12.09 -7.49
N SER A 107 3.24 -11.89 -8.80
CA SER A 107 2.01 -11.32 -9.33
C SER A 107 0.85 -12.31 -9.23
N LYS A 108 -0.36 -11.82 -8.98
CA LYS A 108 -1.55 -12.67 -8.82
C LYS A 108 -2.71 -12.15 -9.65
N THR A 109 -3.24 -12.99 -10.54
CA THR A 109 -4.47 -12.70 -11.28
C THR A 109 -5.70 -12.99 -10.42
N ILE A 110 -6.62 -12.03 -10.34
CA ILE A 110 -7.87 -12.17 -9.60
C ILE A 110 -9.04 -12.09 -10.59
N PRO A 111 -9.56 -13.25 -11.06
CA PRO A 111 -10.77 -13.29 -11.86
C PRO A 111 -12.00 -13.00 -11.00
N ALA A 112 -13.17 -12.83 -11.61
CA ALA A 112 -14.46 -12.75 -10.91
C ALA A 112 -14.68 -13.97 -10.00
N GLY A 113 -15.15 -13.72 -8.77
CA GLY A 113 -15.29 -14.73 -7.72
C GLY A 113 -13.98 -15.06 -6.99
N GLY A 114 -12.86 -14.46 -7.40
CA GLY A 114 -11.56 -14.59 -6.74
C GLY A 114 -11.43 -13.71 -5.49
N GLN A 115 -10.35 -13.94 -4.74
CA GLN A 115 -10.03 -13.13 -3.57
C GLN A 115 -8.52 -12.93 -3.41
N PHE A 116 -8.13 -11.72 -2.99
CA PHE A 116 -6.76 -11.41 -2.61
C PHE A 116 -6.63 -11.43 -1.08
N LYS A 117 -5.60 -12.09 -0.57
CA LYS A 117 -5.28 -12.18 0.86
C LYS A 117 -3.80 -11.92 1.04
N VAL A 118 -3.46 -11.10 2.04
CA VAL A 118 -2.10 -10.91 2.53
C VAL A 118 -2.03 -11.50 3.93
N PRO A 119 -1.37 -12.65 4.12
CA PRO A 119 -1.14 -13.19 5.47
C PRO A 119 -0.29 -12.22 6.31
N ARG A 120 -0.43 -12.27 7.63
CA ARG A 120 0.49 -11.60 8.56
C ARG A 120 1.95 -11.89 8.21
N GLY A 121 2.80 -10.88 8.27
CA GLY A 121 4.25 -11.00 8.02
C GLY A 121 4.64 -11.14 6.54
N TYR A 122 3.68 -11.18 5.61
CA TYR A 122 3.96 -11.39 4.19
C TYR A 122 4.43 -10.10 3.50
N LEU A 123 3.76 -8.98 3.76
CA LEU A 123 4.13 -7.69 3.20
C LEU A 123 5.26 -7.09 4.04
N THR A 124 6.47 -7.12 3.49
CA THR A 124 7.64 -6.43 4.07
C THR A 124 7.81 -5.07 3.44
N VAL A 125 7.96 -4.05 4.28
CA VAL A 125 8.21 -2.66 3.90
C VAL A 125 9.53 -2.21 4.51
N THR A 126 10.38 -1.63 3.68
CA THR A 126 11.64 -1.00 4.05
C THR A 126 11.66 0.42 3.49
N VAL A 127 12.21 1.37 4.26
CA VAL A 127 12.54 2.71 3.75
C VAL A 127 14.05 2.70 3.46
N SER A 128 14.40 2.91 2.19
CA SER A 128 15.78 2.98 1.69
C SER A 128 15.99 4.25 0.91
#